data_AF-A0A937YV44-F1
#
_entry.id   AF-A0A937YV44-F1
#
_cell.length_a   1.000
_cell.length_b   1.000
_cell.length_c   1.000
_cell.angle_alpha   90.00
_cell.angle_beta   90.00
_cell.angle_gamma   90.00
#
_symmetry.space_group_name_H-M   'P 1'
#
loop_
_entity.id
_entity.type
_entity.pdbx_description
1 polymer ?
#
loop_
_entity_poly.entity_id
_entity_poly.type
_entity_poly.pdbx_seq_one_letter_code
_entity_poly.pdbx_strand_id
1 'polypeptide(L)'
;MPAVDRQSPDGRDTHIRECSMKLPYPLGLAISLLAGSSARELCAQAPRNVGVTFDGETDALEPLATDDWHTITASYRYDGAIDLLTNTYLVFARGSDQLNGFYVGYHLPTNQLAIVKHGYWNATEATGAPGEVGRILENDQGQVDCERTTVRRTADEVEVAYRIRLKPGMLKGSYNVFQYIEDRDVRYEGFTLMASVSIGEEGTVHRTDMPPEWRNSLRPSGRPPAGLTLAEQGAARYSLVIPQNAQPIERKAAADLRLHLKLIAGADFPILTEGEPQAGPCVSLGRTERLAQSPCRWKAADLAAEGYALEVAGGDVFLYGGTGRGLLHGVYSLLEEDLGCRWYSPTSVDTPSLPTLTVSLVPRKFVPVLELRDPYIHKLHDPTWSLRNKTNTPHARIPPAWGGSLRYYHMGHTYAAYFPTDQYFADHPEYYALVNGKRQPSQLCHTNEDVIRLSIEKTCGIFRSHPEVRITAIGPNDGRGFCDCGDCRRLDNENGGRSGSFFHFVNRIAEGVKQEFPDHRLICLAYLDYARPPTHLKVDDYVIVQLCTDSHAWKYQFCFVWESEEFQAMLKAWQAVGARIFIWDYTTDYVHYLVPLA
;
A
#
# COMPACT_ATOMS: atom_id res chain seq x y z
N MET A 1 -45.57 39.45 -1.98
CA MET A 1 -46.02 39.96 -3.30
C MET A 1 -44.80 40.47 -4.06
N PRO A 2 -44.62 40.18 -5.35
CA PRO A 2 -45.03 39.01 -6.15
C PRO A 2 -43.78 38.29 -6.75
N ALA A 3 -43.76 36.97 -6.92
CA ALA A 3 -44.29 36.21 -8.07
C ALA A 3 -43.97 36.82 -9.44
N VAL A 4 -43.01 36.23 -10.15
CA VAL A 4 -42.92 36.35 -11.62
C VAL A 4 -42.78 34.95 -12.20
N ASP A 5 -43.85 34.58 -12.88
CA ASP A 5 -44.06 33.41 -13.72
C ASP A 5 -43.70 33.79 -15.16
N ARG A 6 -42.92 32.96 -15.87
CA ARG A 6 -42.81 32.96 -17.34
C ARG A 6 -42.41 31.57 -17.88
N GLN A 7 -43.44 30.81 -18.24
CA GLN A 7 -43.65 30.14 -19.54
C GLN A 7 -42.46 29.48 -20.27
N SER A 8 -42.62 28.17 -20.47
CA SER A 8 -42.08 27.35 -21.57
C SER A 8 -42.48 27.87 -22.96
N PRO A 9 -41.70 27.65 -24.03
CA PRO A 9 -41.94 26.43 -24.84
C PRO A 9 -40.69 25.88 -25.56
N ASP A 10 -40.56 24.56 -25.64
CA ASP A 10 -40.48 23.84 -26.92
C ASP A 10 -40.26 22.36 -26.69
N GLY A 11 -41.17 21.57 -27.26
CA GLY A 11 -41.01 20.14 -27.39
C GLY A 11 -39.93 19.83 -28.42
N ARG A 12 -39.06 18.87 -28.08
CA ARG A 12 -38.45 17.97 -29.05
C ARG A 12 -38.00 16.70 -28.33
N ASP A 13 -38.77 15.64 -28.54
CA ASP A 13 -38.30 14.27 -28.42
C ASP A 13 -37.04 14.10 -29.27
N THR A 14 -35.95 13.64 -28.64
CA THR A 14 -34.89 12.93 -29.36
C THR A 14 -34.37 11.78 -28.51
N HIS A 15 -34.86 10.60 -28.88
CA HIS A 15 -34.29 9.29 -28.66
C HIS A 15 -32.76 9.30 -28.51
N ILE A 16 -32.26 8.86 -27.35
CA ILE A 16 -30.89 8.35 -27.25
C ILE A 16 -30.95 6.87 -27.62
N ARG A 17 -30.41 6.58 -28.80
CA ARG A 17 -30.25 5.23 -29.36
C ARG A 17 -29.28 4.43 -28.49
N GLU A 18 -29.77 3.31 -27.95
CA GLU A 18 -28.95 2.17 -27.58
C GLU A 18 -28.21 1.67 -28.83
N CYS A 19 -26.87 1.69 -28.78
CA CYS A 19 -26.07 1.02 -29.79
C CYS A 19 -25.86 -0.43 -29.36
N SER A 20 -26.86 -1.25 -29.64
CA SER A 20 -26.77 -2.71 -29.59
C SER A 20 -25.93 -3.20 -30.78
N MET A 21 -24.71 -3.66 -30.55
CA MET A 21 -24.00 -4.51 -31.52
C MET A 21 -24.27 -5.98 -31.19
N LYS A 22 -25.20 -6.55 -31.96
CA LYS A 22 -25.46 -7.98 -32.09
C LYS A 22 -24.26 -8.65 -32.78
N LEU A 23 -23.77 -9.75 -32.22
CA LEU A 23 -23.07 -10.80 -32.96
C LEU A 23 -23.90 -12.10 -32.87
N PRO A 24 -23.97 -12.92 -33.94
CA PRO A 24 -24.96 -13.98 -34.09
C PRO A 24 -24.52 -15.32 -33.46
N TYR A 25 -25.50 -16.05 -32.90
CA TYR A 25 -25.51 -17.49 -32.58
C TYR A 25 -25.47 -18.37 -33.87
N PRO A 26 -25.39 -19.74 -33.87
CA PRO A 26 -25.59 -20.71 -32.74
C PRO A 26 -24.71 -22.00 -32.72
N LEU A 27 -24.99 -22.86 -31.72
CA LEU A 27 -24.70 -24.32 -31.58
C LEU A 27 -23.25 -24.70 -31.26
N GLY A 28 -22.95 -25.64 -30.37
CA GLY A 28 -23.71 -26.68 -29.67
C GLY A 28 -22.70 -27.72 -29.15
N LEU A 29 -23.03 -28.43 -28.08
CA LEU A 29 -22.24 -29.51 -27.48
C LEU A 29 -21.59 -30.45 -28.52
N ALA A 30 -20.28 -30.71 -28.39
CA ALA A 30 -19.67 -31.97 -28.81
C ALA A 30 -18.40 -32.27 -28.00
N ILE A 31 -18.54 -33.23 -27.09
CA ILE A 31 -17.45 -33.98 -26.45
C ILE A 31 -16.87 -34.95 -27.50
N SER A 32 -15.54 -34.98 -27.68
CA SER A 32 -14.68 -36.18 -27.85
C SER A 32 -13.53 -35.99 -28.84
N LEU A 33 -12.32 -36.31 -28.38
CA LEU A 33 -11.22 -36.94 -29.10
C LEU A 33 -10.56 -36.16 -30.26
N LEU A 34 -9.42 -35.54 -29.97
CA LEU A 34 -8.20 -35.70 -30.76
C LEU A 34 -6.98 -35.59 -29.82
N ALA A 35 -6.34 -36.73 -29.58
CA ALA A 35 -5.08 -36.85 -28.87
C ALA A 35 -3.95 -36.21 -29.70
N GLY A 36 -3.09 -35.41 -29.06
CA GLY A 36 -1.93 -34.85 -29.75
C GLY A 36 -1.08 -33.84 -28.98
N SER A 37 -1.52 -33.33 -27.82
CA SER A 37 -0.66 -32.52 -26.94
C SER A 37 -0.46 -33.24 -25.61
N SER A 38 0.81 -33.31 -25.22
CA SER A 38 1.31 -34.25 -24.22
C SER A 38 0.75 -34.01 -22.82
N ALA A 39 0.63 -35.07 -22.02
CA ALA A 39 0.28 -35.05 -20.59
C ALA A 39 1.15 -34.13 -19.69
N ARG A 40 2.13 -33.40 -20.24
CA ARG A 40 2.82 -32.29 -19.57
C ARG A 40 1.95 -31.04 -19.41
N GLU A 41 1.00 -30.78 -20.31
CA GLU A 41 0.19 -29.54 -20.31
C GLU A 41 -0.87 -29.45 -19.22
N LEU A 42 -1.31 -30.61 -18.70
CA LEU A 42 -2.35 -30.73 -17.68
C LEU A 42 -1.82 -30.62 -16.23
N CYS A 43 -0.50 -30.52 -16.04
CA CYS A 43 0.13 -30.48 -14.72
C CYS A 43 1.19 -29.37 -14.54
N ALA A 44 1.44 -28.55 -15.57
CA ALA A 44 2.40 -27.44 -15.48
C ALA A 44 1.83 -26.32 -14.59
N GLN A 45 2.61 -25.89 -13.59
CA GLN A 45 2.27 -24.73 -12.74
C GLN A 45 2.19 -23.47 -13.62
N ALA A 46 1.25 -22.57 -13.33
CA ALA A 46 1.12 -21.32 -14.08
C ALA A 46 2.47 -20.56 -14.16
N PRO A 47 2.74 -19.83 -15.26
CA PRO A 47 3.96 -19.05 -15.37
C PRO A 47 4.06 -18.01 -14.26
N ARG A 48 5.27 -17.72 -13.78
CA ARG A 48 5.54 -16.81 -12.66
C ARG A 48 6.66 -15.82 -12.95
N ASN A 49 6.44 -14.59 -12.55
CA ASN A 49 7.45 -13.55 -12.39
C ASN A 49 8.32 -13.90 -11.19
N VAL A 50 9.66 -13.90 -11.34
CA VAL A 50 10.57 -14.37 -10.28
C VAL A 50 11.23 -13.21 -9.55
N GLY A 51 11.69 -12.19 -10.28
CA GLY A 51 12.39 -11.07 -9.69
C GLY A 51 13.19 -10.26 -10.69
N VAL A 52 13.64 -9.10 -10.23
CA VAL A 52 14.42 -8.14 -11.02
C VAL A 52 15.72 -7.80 -10.27
N THR A 53 16.81 -7.58 -11.01
CA THR A 53 18.04 -6.99 -10.47
C THR A 53 18.45 -5.77 -11.28
N PHE A 54 19.16 -4.85 -10.63
CA PHE A 54 19.60 -3.57 -11.18
C PHE A 54 21.12 -3.54 -11.15
N ASP A 55 21.76 -3.56 -12.32
CA ASP A 55 23.21 -3.60 -12.47
C ASP A 55 23.89 -4.73 -11.68
N GLY A 56 23.18 -5.84 -11.50
CA GLY A 56 23.64 -7.04 -10.78
C GLY A 56 23.25 -7.08 -9.29
N GLU A 57 22.63 -6.03 -8.75
CA GLU A 57 22.17 -5.96 -7.36
C GLU A 57 20.66 -6.23 -7.24
N THR A 58 20.23 -6.90 -6.17
CA THR A 58 18.80 -7.21 -5.94
C THR A 58 17.96 -6.00 -5.57
N ASP A 59 18.60 -4.92 -5.11
CA ASP A 59 17.97 -3.66 -4.75
C ASP A 59 18.71 -2.51 -5.45
N ALA A 60 17.99 -1.56 -6.05
CA ALA A 60 18.59 -0.31 -6.52
C ALA A 60 18.75 0.65 -5.32
N LEU A 61 19.83 0.50 -4.56
CA LEU A 61 20.12 1.36 -3.41
C LEU A 61 20.48 2.79 -3.83
N GLU A 62 21.11 2.94 -4.99
CA GLU A 62 21.42 4.22 -5.63
C GLU A 62 20.44 4.49 -6.79
N PRO A 63 20.09 5.77 -7.07
CA PRO A 63 19.20 6.08 -8.18
C PRO A 63 19.80 5.67 -9.54
N LEU A 64 18.96 5.11 -10.42
CA LEU A 64 19.33 4.84 -11.81
C LEU A 64 19.51 6.19 -12.53
N ALA A 65 20.72 6.50 -12.98
CA ALA A 65 20.99 7.75 -13.67
C ALA A 65 20.23 7.84 -15.01
N THR A 66 19.68 9.01 -15.30
CA THR A 66 19.14 9.30 -16.65
C THR A 66 20.29 9.58 -17.61
N ASP A 67 20.10 9.28 -18.89
CA ASP A 67 21.13 9.34 -19.96
C ASP A 67 22.33 8.39 -19.81
N ASP A 68 22.37 7.61 -18.73
CA ASP A 68 23.29 6.49 -18.58
C ASP A 68 22.63 5.16 -18.91
N TRP A 69 23.48 4.21 -19.28
CA TRP A 69 23.05 2.87 -19.60
C TRP A 69 23.08 1.98 -18.36
N HIS A 70 21.96 1.30 -18.09
CA HIS A 70 21.75 0.35 -16.99
C HIS A 70 21.42 -1.04 -17.52
N THR A 71 21.81 -2.07 -16.79
CA THR A 71 21.45 -3.47 -17.10
C THR A 71 20.42 -3.93 -16.10
N ILE A 72 19.19 -4.13 -16.57
CA ILE A 72 18.08 -4.57 -15.72
C ILE A 72 17.71 -5.99 -16.10
N THR A 73 17.94 -6.91 -15.16
CA THR A 73 17.76 -8.33 -15.40
C THR A 73 16.42 -8.77 -14.84
N ALA A 74 15.55 -9.25 -15.71
CA ALA A 74 14.23 -9.75 -15.38
C ALA A 74 14.19 -11.28 -15.52
N SER A 75 13.89 -11.98 -14.43
CA SER A 75 13.83 -13.44 -14.38
C SER A 75 12.37 -13.93 -14.28
N TYR A 76 12.04 -14.98 -15.02
CA TYR A 76 10.73 -15.59 -15.09
C TYR A 76 10.82 -17.11 -15.09
N ARG A 77 9.79 -17.81 -14.58
CA ARG A 77 9.77 -19.27 -14.43
C ARG A 77 8.49 -19.89 -14.97
N TYR A 78 8.63 -20.96 -15.75
CA TYR A 78 7.54 -21.85 -16.17
C TYR A 78 8.09 -23.27 -16.26
N ASP A 79 8.01 -24.01 -15.15
CA ASP A 79 8.67 -25.30 -14.95
C ASP A 79 8.31 -26.32 -16.05
N GLY A 80 9.32 -26.71 -16.84
CA GLY A 80 9.21 -27.64 -17.97
C GLY A 80 8.37 -27.14 -19.17
N ALA A 81 7.98 -25.86 -19.17
CA ALA A 81 7.00 -25.29 -20.09
C ALA A 81 7.39 -23.89 -20.60
N ILE A 82 8.64 -23.46 -20.44
CA ILE A 82 9.17 -22.19 -20.97
C ILE A 82 8.95 -22.01 -22.49
N ASP A 83 8.82 -23.10 -23.26
CA ASP A 83 8.47 -23.05 -24.69
C ASP A 83 7.04 -22.59 -24.98
N LEU A 84 6.15 -22.60 -23.99
CA LEU A 84 4.78 -22.14 -24.14
C LEU A 84 4.63 -20.62 -24.00
N LEU A 85 5.60 -19.94 -23.37
CA LEU A 85 5.57 -18.49 -23.17
C LEU A 85 5.58 -17.73 -24.48
N THR A 86 4.78 -16.67 -24.54
CA THR A 86 4.73 -15.74 -25.68
C THR A 86 5.47 -14.47 -25.33
N ASN A 87 4.94 -13.68 -24.39
CA ASN A 87 5.47 -12.38 -24.03
C ASN A 87 5.89 -12.31 -22.56
N THR A 88 6.98 -11.58 -22.34
CA THR A 88 7.38 -11.06 -21.03
C THR A 88 7.53 -9.55 -21.13
N TYR A 89 7.14 -8.82 -20.09
CA TYR A 89 7.35 -7.37 -20.02
C TYR A 89 7.97 -6.97 -18.69
N LEU A 90 8.87 -6.00 -18.77
CA LEU A 90 9.40 -5.24 -17.65
C LEU A 90 8.90 -3.79 -17.79
N VAL A 91 8.30 -3.26 -16.73
CA VAL A 91 7.61 -1.96 -16.78
C VAL A 91 8.04 -1.07 -15.62
N PHE A 92 8.51 0.14 -15.93
CA PHE A 92 8.77 1.20 -14.95
C PHE A 92 7.58 2.17 -14.95
N ALA A 93 6.80 2.18 -13.87
CA ALA A 93 5.59 3.00 -13.77
C ALA A 93 5.58 3.84 -12.49
N ARG A 94 4.99 5.05 -12.55
CA ARG A 94 4.76 5.84 -11.34
C ARG A 94 3.56 5.28 -10.59
N GLY A 95 3.76 4.87 -9.34
CA GLY A 95 2.70 4.25 -8.54
C GLY A 95 2.16 2.98 -9.21
N SER A 96 0.86 2.93 -9.49
CA SER A 96 0.20 1.82 -10.19
C SER A 96 -0.23 2.16 -11.61
N ASP A 97 0.14 3.33 -12.15
CA ASP A 97 -0.22 3.75 -13.51
C ASP A 97 0.65 3.02 -14.55
N GLN A 98 0.39 1.73 -14.69
CA GLN A 98 1.08 0.87 -15.64
C GLN A 98 0.85 1.39 -17.06
N LEU A 99 -0.34 1.89 -17.41
CA LEU A 99 -0.69 2.31 -18.77
C LEU A 99 0.26 3.38 -19.37
N ASN A 100 0.83 4.23 -18.52
CA ASN A 100 1.78 5.28 -18.93
C ASN A 100 3.25 4.98 -18.54
N GLY A 101 3.55 3.73 -18.13
CA GLY A 101 4.91 3.31 -17.78
C GLY A 101 5.87 3.23 -18.98
N PHE A 102 7.16 3.07 -18.70
CA PHE A 102 8.18 2.68 -19.68
C PHE A 102 8.28 1.17 -19.77
N TYR A 103 8.01 0.63 -20.95
CA TYR A 103 7.88 -0.81 -21.19
C TYR A 103 8.97 -1.31 -22.12
N VAL A 104 9.59 -2.40 -21.70
CA VAL A 104 10.40 -3.25 -22.57
C VAL A 104 9.86 -4.67 -22.49
N GLY A 105 9.83 -5.35 -23.63
CA GLY A 105 9.29 -6.69 -23.73
C GLY A 105 10.22 -7.63 -24.47
N TYR A 106 10.06 -8.92 -24.19
CA TYR A 106 10.72 -9.98 -24.94
C TYR A 106 9.68 -11.02 -25.36
N HIS A 107 9.56 -11.20 -26.67
CA HIS A 107 8.71 -12.20 -27.29
C HIS A 107 9.56 -13.45 -27.57
N LEU A 108 9.32 -14.51 -26.79
CA LEU A 108 10.14 -15.71 -26.81
C LEU A 108 10.05 -16.47 -28.14
N PRO A 109 8.86 -16.67 -28.76
CA PRO A 109 8.74 -17.49 -29.97
C PRO A 109 9.54 -16.96 -31.16
N THR A 110 9.70 -15.64 -31.28
CA THR A 110 10.46 -15.01 -32.38
C THR A 110 11.81 -14.45 -31.95
N ASN A 111 12.22 -14.65 -30.69
CA ASN A 111 13.45 -14.08 -30.12
C ASN A 111 13.56 -12.57 -30.38
N GLN A 112 12.49 -11.82 -30.05
CA GLN A 112 12.36 -10.42 -30.41
C GLN A 112 12.19 -9.54 -29.18
N LEU A 113 13.03 -8.52 -29.07
CA LEU A 113 12.88 -7.41 -28.13
C LEU A 113 11.87 -6.40 -28.69
N ALA A 114 11.12 -5.78 -27.79
CA ALA A 114 10.18 -4.72 -28.10
C ALA A 114 10.31 -3.58 -27.11
N ILE A 115 10.17 -2.35 -27.59
CA ILE A 115 9.88 -1.17 -26.77
C ILE A 115 8.44 -0.75 -27.09
N VAL A 116 7.59 -0.63 -26.07
CA VAL A 116 6.16 -0.35 -26.27
C VAL A 116 5.94 1.15 -26.41
N LYS A 117 4.94 1.53 -27.18
CA LYS A 117 4.51 2.91 -27.36
C LYS A 117 3.92 3.46 -26.07
N HIS A 118 4.46 4.58 -25.62
CA HIS A 118 4.00 5.25 -24.41
C HIS A 118 2.50 5.60 -24.49
N GLY A 119 1.74 5.23 -23.46
CA GLY A 119 0.28 5.44 -23.36
C GLY A 119 -0.57 4.40 -24.11
N TYR A 120 0.04 3.44 -24.81
CA TYR A 120 -0.64 2.40 -25.58
C TYR A 120 0.01 1.03 -25.32
N TRP A 121 -0.32 0.40 -24.19
CA TRP A 121 0.30 -0.85 -23.73
C TRP A 121 0.25 -2.01 -24.74
N ASN A 122 -0.68 -1.98 -25.70
CA ASN A 122 -0.86 -2.99 -26.74
C ASN A 122 -0.22 -2.62 -28.09
N ALA A 123 0.58 -1.56 -28.17
CA ALA A 123 1.19 -1.09 -29.39
C ALA A 123 2.73 -1.04 -29.26
N THR A 124 3.42 -1.80 -30.10
CA THR A 124 4.90 -1.76 -30.14
C THR A 124 5.39 -0.56 -30.94
N GLU A 125 6.32 0.21 -30.37
CA GLU A 125 6.95 1.36 -31.05
C GLU A 125 8.10 0.89 -31.95
N ALA A 126 8.98 0.02 -31.43
CA ALA A 126 10.08 -0.56 -32.19
C ALA A 126 10.45 -1.97 -31.71
N THR A 127 11.06 -2.76 -32.60
CA THR A 127 11.54 -4.11 -32.31
C THR A 127 12.97 -4.35 -32.81
N GLY A 128 13.64 -5.33 -32.21
CA GLY A 128 14.95 -5.87 -32.62
C GLY A 128 15.20 -7.24 -32.01
N ALA A 129 16.38 -7.81 -32.15
CA ALA A 129 16.75 -9.09 -31.54
C ALA A 129 17.87 -8.93 -30.48
N PRO A 130 17.89 -9.73 -29.39
CA PRO A 130 19.03 -9.75 -28.47
C PRO A 130 20.33 -10.10 -29.23
N GLY A 131 21.39 -9.31 -29.02
CA GLY A 131 22.67 -9.43 -29.72
C GLY A 131 22.73 -8.79 -31.11
N GLU A 132 21.69 -8.08 -31.55
CA GLU A 132 21.68 -7.43 -32.88
C GLU A 132 22.61 -6.20 -32.90
N VAL A 133 23.72 -6.32 -33.63
CA VAL A 133 24.81 -5.33 -33.67
C VAL A 133 24.32 -3.95 -34.13
N GLY A 134 24.60 -2.92 -33.32
CA GLY A 134 24.29 -1.53 -33.61
C GLY A 134 22.80 -1.16 -33.57
N ARG A 135 21.91 -2.08 -33.16
CA ARG A 135 20.47 -1.82 -33.11
C ARG A 135 20.08 -1.22 -31.76
N ILE A 136 19.54 0.00 -31.78
CA ILE A 136 18.92 0.66 -30.62
C ILE A 136 17.42 0.80 -30.86
N LEU A 137 16.60 0.34 -29.91
CA LEU A 137 15.17 0.62 -29.87
C LEU A 137 14.94 1.88 -29.05
N GLU A 138 14.03 2.75 -29.46
CA GLU A 138 13.81 4.04 -28.81
C GLU A 138 12.34 4.45 -28.87
N ASN A 139 11.85 5.00 -27.76
CA ASN A 139 10.59 5.74 -27.70
C ASN A 139 10.84 7.10 -26.99
N ASP A 140 9.79 7.82 -26.65
CA ASP A 140 9.88 9.12 -25.95
C ASP A 140 10.37 9.03 -24.50
N GLN A 141 10.38 7.84 -23.89
CA GLN A 141 10.75 7.61 -22.48
C GLN A 141 12.17 7.03 -22.31
N GLY A 142 12.66 6.24 -23.26
CA GLY A 142 13.94 5.55 -23.11
C GLY A 142 14.40 4.81 -24.35
N GLN A 143 15.47 4.04 -24.18
CA GLN A 143 16.14 3.26 -25.21
C GLN A 143 16.50 1.86 -24.71
N VAL A 144 16.58 0.90 -25.65
CA VAL A 144 17.09 -0.46 -25.43
C VAL A 144 18.22 -0.71 -26.42
N ASP A 145 19.40 -1.08 -25.91
CA ASP A 145 20.53 -1.55 -26.71
C ASP A 145 20.38 -3.05 -26.96
N CYS A 146 20.00 -3.40 -28.19
CA CYS A 146 19.81 -4.79 -28.59
C CYS A 146 21.12 -5.58 -28.56
N GLU A 147 22.24 -4.97 -28.96
CA GLU A 147 23.55 -5.64 -29.04
C GLU A 147 24.01 -6.13 -27.66
N ARG A 148 23.76 -5.32 -26.62
CA ARG A 148 24.16 -5.61 -25.23
C ARG A 148 23.06 -6.23 -24.38
N THR A 149 21.85 -6.36 -24.90
CA THR A 149 20.77 -7.11 -24.23
C THR A 149 20.98 -8.60 -24.43
N THR A 150 21.00 -9.37 -23.33
CA THR A 150 21.23 -10.82 -23.38
C THR A 150 20.03 -11.60 -22.84
N VAL A 151 19.84 -12.81 -23.36
CA VAL A 151 18.78 -13.72 -22.92
C VAL A 151 19.41 -15.04 -22.54
N ARG A 152 19.14 -15.51 -21.32
CA ARG A 152 19.48 -16.86 -20.86
C ARG A 152 18.19 -17.66 -20.71
N ARG A 153 18.18 -18.87 -21.28
CA ARG A 153 17.00 -19.73 -21.29
C ARG A 153 17.37 -21.14 -20.85
N THR A 154 16.54 -21.72 -19.98
CA THR A 154 16.59 -23.12 -19.57
C THR A 154 15.24 -23.78 -19.85
N ALA A 155 15.06 -25.04 -19.45
CA ALA A 155 13.77 -25.73 -19.56
C ALA A 155 12.69 -25.11 -18.65
N ASP A 156 13.11 -24.44 -17.56
CA ASP A 156 12.23 -24.00 -16.48
C ASP A 156 12.22 -22.47 -16.32
N GLU A 157 13.27 -21.78 -16.77
CA GLU A 157 13.43 -20.34 -16.58
C GLU A 157 13.89 -19.60 -17.83
N VAL A 158 13.47 -18.34 -17.92
CA VAL A 158 14.03 -17.36 -18.86
C VAL A 158 14.45 -16.11 -18.09
N GLU A 159 15.63 -15.61 -18.41
CA GLU A 159 16.18 -14.39 -17.87
C GLU A 159 16.56 -13.45 -19.02
N VAL A 160 16.09 -12.22 -18.96
CA VAL A 160 16.38 -11.18 -19.94
C VAL A 160 17.10 -10.03 -19.24
N ALA A 161 18.38 -9.84 -19.57
CA ALA A 161 19.18 -8.73 -19.09
C ALA A 161 19.09 -7.58 -20.08
N TYR A 162 18.08 -6.72 -19.91
CA TYR A 162 17.83 -5.57 -20.77
C TYR A 162 18.91 -4.51 -20.54
N ARG A 163 19.61 -4.12 -21.60
CA ARG A 163 20.48 -2.94 -21.56
C ARG A 163 19.65 -1.71 -21.94
N ILE A 164 19.26 -0.92 -20.96
CA ILE A 164 18.36 0.22 -21.14
C ILE A 164 19.04 1.55 -20.83
N ARG A 165 18.57 2.63 -21.46
CA ARG A 165 18.93 4.00 -21.10
C ARG A 165 17.67 4.83 -20.98
N LEU A 166 17.50 5.49 -19.85
CA LEU A 166 16.28 6.24 -19.51
C LEU A 166 16.49 7.72 -19.85
N LYS A 167 15.54 8.34 -20.57
CA LYS A 167 15.70 9.72 -21.04
C LYS A 167 15.47 10.75 -19.91
N PRO A 168 16.19 11.88 -19.92
CA PRO A 168 16.03 12.95 -18.95
C PRO A 168 14.66 13.62 -19.10
N GLY A 169 14.05 14.00 -17.98
CA GLY A 169 12.82 14.81 -17.94
C GLY A 169 11.50 14.03 -18.01
N MET A 170 11.50 12.78 -18.49
CA MET A 170 10.29 11.94 -18.56
C MET A 170 10.21 10.93 -17.42
N LEU A 171 11.34 10.35 -17.04
CA LEU A 171 11.45 9.32 -16.02
C LEU A 171 12.27 9.80 -14.82
N LYS A 172 11.76 10.77 -14.05
CA LYS A 172 12.44 11.27 -12.84
C LYS A 172 11.60 10.98 -11.60
N GLY A 173 12.20 10.45 -10.55
CA GLY A 173 11.51 10.19 -9.27
C GLY A 173 11.47 8.73 -8.84
N SER A 174 10.62 8.43 -7.85
CA SER A 174 10.25 7.05 -7.46
C SER A 174 9.39 6.37 -8.53
N TYR A 175 9.83 5.20 -8.99
CA TYR A 175 9.13 4.32 -9.93
C TYR A 175 9.00 2.92 -9.36
N ASN A 176 7.84 2.32 -9.59
CA ASN A 176 7.60 0.91 -9.37
C ASN A 176 7.99 0.11 -10.62
N VAL A 177 8.67 -1.00 -10.41
CA VAL A 177 9.11 -1.91 -11.46
C VAL A 177 8.24 -3.16 -11.41
N PHE A 178 7.47 -3.38 -12.47
CA PHE A 178 6.58 -4.52 -12.62
C PHE A 178 7.11 -5.51 -13.64
N GLN A 179 6.81 -6.78 -13.42
CA GLN A 179 6.97 -7.85 -14.41
C GLN A 179 5.62 -8.38 -14.85
N TYR A 180 5.54 -8.81 -16.10
CA TYR A 180 4.40 -9.53 -16.66
C TYR A 180 4.88 -10.71 -17.47
N ILE A 181 4.14 -11.82 -17.38
CA ILE A 181 4.41 -13.04 -18.13
C ILE A 181 3.09 -13.65 -18.61
N GLU A 182 3.08 -14.11 -19.86
CA GLU A 182 1.95 -14.83 -20.47
C GLU A 182 2.41 -15.98 -21.36
N ASP A 183 1.55 -16.99 -21.50
CA ASP A 183 1.70 -18.08 -22.47
C ASP A 183 0.71 -17.99 -23.63
N ARG A 184 0.93 -18.85 -24.63
CA ARG A 184 0.11 -18.94 -25.85
C ARG A 184 -1.36 -19.27 -25.62
N ASP A 185 -1.69 -19.85 -24.49
CA ASP A 185 -3.06 -20.25 -24.09
C ASP A 185 -3.68 -19.22 -23.14
N VAL A 186 -3.09 -18.02 -23.06
CA VAL A 186 -3.55 -16.89 -22.24
C VAL A 186 -3.54 -17.23 -20.75
N ARG A 187 -2.63 -18.10 -20.29
CA ARG A 187 -2.29 -18.23 -18.86
C ARG A 187 -1.26 -17.17 -18.54
N TYR A 188 -1.52 -16.35 -17.52
CA TYR A 188 -0.64 -15.27 -17.11
C TYR A 188 -0.69 -15.09 -15.59
N GLU A 189 0.37 -14.53 -15.01
CA GLU A 189 0.37 -14.06 -13.61
C GLU A 189 -0.05 -12.58 -13.49
N GLY A 190 0.05 -11.85 -14.60
CA GLY A 190 -0.30 -10.44 -14.67
C GLY A 190 0.86 -9.55 -14.25
N PHE A 191 0.58 -8.25 -14.09
CA PHE A 191 1.58 -7.30 -13.62
C PHE A 191 1.82 -7.47 -12.12
N THR A 192 2.97 -8.03 -11.77
CA THR A 192 3.40 -8.19 -10.39
C THR A 192 4.49 -7.17 -10.07
N LEU A 193 4.33 -6.43 -8.96
CA LEU A 193 5.32 -5.46 -8.49
C LEU A 193 6.56 -6.21 -7.98
N MET A 194 7.71 -5.97 -8.62
CA MET A 194 8.98 -6.61 -8.27
C MET A 194 9.85 -5.75 -7.36
N ALA A 195 9.92 -4.45 -7.65
CA ALA A 195 10.77 -3.52 -6.93
C ALA A 195 10.25 -2.08 -7.01
N SER A 196 10.83 -1.19 -6.21
CA SER A 196 10.70 0.25 -6.36
C SER A 196 12.10 0.85 -6.47
N VAL A 197 12.31 1.74 -7.44
CA VAL A 197 13.60 2.37 -7.73
C VAL A 197 13.46 3.88 -7.84
N SER A 198 14.55 4.61 -7.61
CA SER A 198 14.62 6.03 -7.96
C SER A 198 15.29 6.17 -9.32
N ILE A 199 14.75 7.00 -10.22
CA ILE A 199 15.36 7.31 -11.52
C ILE A 199 15.74 8.80 -11.57
N GLY A 200 16.96 9.05 -12.02
CA GLY A 200 17.69 10.30 -11.92
C GLY A 200 18.12 10.58 -10.48
N GLU A 201 19.08 11.47 -10.30
CA GLU A 201 19.18 12.20 -9.03
C GLU A 201 17.83 12.89 -8.87
N GLU A 202 16.98 12.37 -7.97
CA GLU A 202 15.83 13.10 -7.52
C GLU A 202 16.35 14.45 -7.03
N GLY A 203 16.18 15.45 -7.87
CA GLY A 203 15.58 16.67 -7.41
C GLY A 203 14.22 16.31 -6.83
N THR A 204 14.20 15.67 -5.66
CA THR A 204 13.42 16.24 -4.59
C THR A 204 13.84 17.70 -4.63
N VAL A 205 12.91 18.60 -4.93
CA VAL A 205 13.21 20.02 -4.82
C VAL A 205 13.46 20.20 -3.33
N HIS A 206 14.71 19.99 -2.91
CA HIS A 206 15.22 20.34 -1.60
C HIS A 206 15.17 21.85 -1.63
N ARG A 207 14.02 22.38 -1.22
CA ARG A 207 13.90 23.78 -0.89
C ARG A 207 14.79 24.00 0.31
N THR A 208 16.03 24.36 0.03
CA THR A 208 16.97 24.91 1.01
C THR A 208 16.63 26.37 1.30
N ASP A 209 15.75 26.97 0.50
CA ASP A 209 15.21 28.33 0.63
C ASP A 209 14.04 28.42 1.62
N MET A 210 14.08 27.62 2.69
CA MET A 210 13.12 27.79 3.78
C MET A 210 13.18 29.25 4.26
N PRO A 211 12.03 29.96 4.34
CA PRO A 211 12.04 31.34 4.77
C PRO A 211 12.77 31.48 6.12
N PRO A 212 13.61 32.51 6.34
CA PRO A 212 14.37 32.68 7.58
C PRO A 212 13.50 32.68 8.85
N GLU A 213 12.24 33.07 8.71
CA GLU A 213 11.22 33.09 9.76
C GLU A 213 10.61 31.72 10.07
N TRP A 214 10.83 30.71 9.22
CA TRP A 214 10.24 29.40 9.41
C TRP A 214 10.82 28.71 10.64
N ARG A 215 9.93 28.27 11.53
CA ARG A 215 10.30 27.57 12.76
C ARG A 215 9.74 26.18 12.73
N ASN A 216 10.58 25.19 13.02
CA ASN A 216 10.15 23.82 13.21
C ASN A 216 9.12 23.76 14.36
N SER A 217 7.85 23.56 13.99
CA SER A 217 6.71 23.48 14.91
C SER A 217 6.58 22.13 15.62
N LEU A 218 7.31 21.12 15.17
CA LEU A 218 7.27 19.75 15.69
C LEU A 218 8.39 19.49 16.71
N ARG A 219 9.01 20.54 17.25
CA ARG A 219 10.08 20.40 18.23
C ARG A 219 9.58 19.66 19.47
N PRO A 220 10.30 18.63 19.94
CA PRO A 220 9.90 17.90 21.13
C PRO A 220 9.89 18.80 22.37
N SER A 221 8.88 18.62 23.23
CA SER A 221 8.83 19.32 24.52
C SER A 221 9.81 18.71 25.51
N GLY A 222 10.58 19.55 26.23
CA GLY A 222 11.46 19.12 27.32
C GLY A 222 12.74 19.94 27.40
N ARG A 223 13.59 19.64 28.38
CA ARG A 223 14.92 20.26 28.51
C ARG A 223 15.95 19.34 27.83
N PRO A 224 16.55 19.74 26.71
CA PRO A 224 17.61 18.94 26.11
C PRO A 224 18.89 19.03 26.97
N PRO A 225 19.78 18.04 26.88
CA PRO A 225 21.14 18.12 27.43
C PRO A 225 21.97 19.15 26.65
N ALA A 226 23.28 19.22 26.95
CA ALA A 226 24.20 20.08 26.22
C ALA A 226 24.16 19.81 24.71
N GLY A 227 24.44 20.84 23.91
CA GLY A 227 24.48 20.74 22.46
C GLY A 227 25.55 19.76 21.98
N LEU A 228 25.19 18.93 21.00
CA LEU A 228 26.05 17.97 20.33
C LEU A 228 26.36 18.49 18.92
N THR A 229 27.63 18.64 18.59
CA THR A 229 28.07 18.97 17.22
C THR A 229 28.28 17.67 16.45
N LEU A 230 27.32 17.33 15.58
CA LEU A 230 27.35 16.10 14.79
C LEU A 230 28.23 16.21 13.55
N ALA A 231 28.29 17.40 12.95
CA ALA A 231 29.17 17.72 11.84
C ALA A 231 29.56 19.19 11.85
N GLU A 232 30.75 19.49 11.36
CA GLU A 232 31.22 20.86 11.15
C GLU A 232 32.27 20.87 10.03
N GLN A 233 32.33 21.97 9.27
CA GLN A 233 33.31 22.16 8.21
C GLN A 233 33.32 21.03 7.16
N GLY A 234 32.15 20.46 6.85
CA GLY A 234 32.00 19.36 5.90
C GLY A 234 32.49 17.99 6.39
N ALA A 235 32.86 17.86 7.67
CA ALA A 235 33.31 16.60 8.27
C ALA A 235 32.34 16.11 9.34
N ALA A 236 32.03 14.80 9.32
CA ALA A 236 31.25 14.16 10.36
C ALA A 236 32.09 14.01 11.64
N ARG A 237 31.49 14.33 12.79
CA ARG A 237 32.06 14.11 14.13
C ARG A 237 31.55 12.84 14.78
N TYR A 238 30.48 12.25 14.22
CA TYR A 238 29.82 11.04 14.70
C TYR A 238 29.87 9.95 13.63
N SER A 239 29.94 8.70 14.08
CA SER A 239 29.65 7.52 13.27
C SER A 239 28.22 7.03 13.52
N LEU A 240 27.63 6.31 12.57
CA LEU A 240 26.37 5.60 12.73
C LEU A 240 26.67 4.14 13.03
N VAL A 241 26.38 3.68 14.24
CA VAL A 241 26.73 2.31 14.69
C VAL A 241 25.49 1.45 14.72
N ILE A 242 25.51 0.33 13.99
CA ILE A 242 24.45 -0.69 13.96
C ILE A 242 24.95 -2.01 14.55
N PRO A 243 24.06 -2.95 14.94
CA PRO A 243 24.49 -4.22 15.52
C PRO A 243 25.40 -5.01 14.58
N GLN A 244 26.27 -5.84 15.17
CA GLN A 244 27.18 -6.70 14.40
C GLN A 244 26.42 -7.57 13.38
N ASN A 245 25.29 -8.14 13.81
CA ASN A 245 24.38 -8.92 12.97
C ASN A 245 23.14 -8.10 12.58
N ALA A 246 23.39 -6.94 11.97
CA ALA A 246 22.32 -6.00 11.65
C ALA A 246 21.20 -6.66 10.83
N GLN A 247 19.96 -6.36 11.18
CA GLN A 247 18.78 -6.73 10.42
C GLN A 247 18.56 -5.75 9.24
N PRO A 248 17.78 -6.13 8.21
CA PRO A 248 17.53 -5.23 7.07
C PRO A 248 16.98 -3.85 7.48
N ILE A 249 16.14 -3.78 8.51
CA ILE A 249 15.62 -2.51 9.04
C ILE A 249 16.71 -1.62 9.66
N GLU A 250 17.73 -2.20 10.30
CA GLU A 250 18.83 -1.45 10.91
C GLU A 250 19.77 -0.88 9.84
N ARG A 251 20.04 -1.66 8.79
CA ARG A 251 20.75 -1.17 7.60
C ARG A 251 19.98 -0.05 6.91
N LYS A 252 18.67 -0.20 6.73
CA LYS A 252 17.79 0.84 6.15
C LYS A 252 17.80 2.12 6.99
N ALA A 253 17.67 2.00 8.31
CA ALA A 253 17.70 3.11 9.24
C ALA A 253 19.02 3.90 9.17
N ALA A 254 20.16 3.19 9.15
CA ALA A 254 21.47 3.81 9.02
C ALA A 254 21.67 4.48 7.66
N ALA A 255 21.26 3.82 6.56
CA ALA A 255 21.34 4.38 5.21
C ALA A 255 20.50 5.65 5.06
N ASP A 256 19.25 5.63 5.55
CA ASP A 256 18.35 6.79 5.49
C ASP A 256 18.87 7.95 6.32
N LEU A 257 19.37 7.67 7.54
CA LEU A 257 19.93 8.71 8.39
C LEU A 257 21.19 9.31 7.76
N ARG A 258 22.12 8.48 7.24
CA ARG A 258 23.32 8.95 6.55
C ARG A 258 22.98 9.85 5.36
N LEU A 259 22.03 9.42 4.51
CA LEU A 259 21.58 10.20 3.35
C LEU A 259 21.13 11.60 3.77
N HIS A 260 20.23 11.69 4.74
CA HIS A 260 19.70 12.99 5.16
C HIS A 260 20.74 13.83 5.91
N LEU A 261 21.60 13.23 6.73
CA LEU A 261 22.70 13.95 7.37
C LEU A 261 23.68 14.53 6.34
N LYS A 262 23.97 13.80 5.25
CA LYS A 262 24.78 14.30 4.13
C LYS A 262 24.10 15.47 3.42
N LEU A 263 22.79 15.37 3.16
CA LEU A 263 22.03 16.48 2.58
C LEU A 263 21.98 17.71 3.48
N ILE A 264 21.88 17.50 4.80
CA ILE A 264 21.79 18.58 5.78
C ILE A 264 23.14 19.27 5.98
N ALA A 265 24.19 18.50 6.27
CA ALA A 265 25.47 19.03 6.73
C ALA A 265 26.57 19.05 5.65
N GLY A 266 26.34 18.42 4.49
CA GLY A 266 27.37 18.20 3.48
C GLY A 266 28.47 17.23 3.90
N ALA A 267 28.29 16.52 5.02
CA ALA A 267 29.28 15.62 5.61
C ALA A 267 28.85 14.15 5.44
N ASP A 268 29.81 13.27 5.16
CA ASP A 268 29.56 11.84 5.09
C ASP A 268 29.77 11.18 6.46
N PHE A 269 28.72 10.51 6.96
CA PHE A 269 28.73 9.85 8.26
C PHE A 269 29.01 8.36 8.06
N PRO A 270 30.13 7.83 8.56
CA PRO A 270 30.47 6.42 8.37
C PRO A 270 29.47 5.52 9.10
N ILE A 271 28.96 4.51 8.39
CA ILE A 271 28.15 3.44 9.00
C ILE A 271 29.11 2.32 9.41
N LEU A 272 29.11 1.96 10.68
CA LEU A 272 29.96 0.94 11.27
C LEU A 272 29.10 -0.17 11.90
N THR A 273 29.54 -1.41 11.79
CA THR A 273 28.97 -2.51 12.58
C THR A 273 29.67 -2.64 13.94
N GLU A 274 28.97 -3.14 14.95
CA GLU A 274 29.63 -3.42 16.24
C GLU A 274 30.81 -4.38 16.08
N GLY A 275 31.97 -3.99 16.63
CA GLY A 275 33.24 -4.69 16.48
C GLY A 275 34.23 -4.00 15.54
N GLU A 276 33.74 -3.10 14.67
CA GLU A 276 34.62 -2.24 13.88
C GLU A 276 35.25 -1.13 14.74
N PRO A 277 36.49 -0.69 14.43
CA PRO A 277 37.11 0.43 15.12
C PRO A 277 36.28 1.71 14.99
N GLN A 278 35.76 2.21 16.12
CA GLN A 278 35.04 3.47 16.21
C GLN A 278 35.92 4.53 16.88
N ALA A 279 36.02 5.71 16.26
CA ALA A 279 36.62 6.88 16.89
C ALA A 279 35.53 7.90 17.26
N GLY A 280 35.67 8.53 18.44
CA GLY A 280 34.75 9.58 18.88
C GLY A 280 33.34 9.09 19.24
N PRO A 281 32.38 10.01 19.43
CA PRO A 281 31.00 9.67 19.76
C PRO A 281 30.25 9.06 18.55
N CYS A 282 29.12 8.43 18.81
CA CYS A 282 28.31 7.77 17.79
C CYS A 282 26.81 7.98 17.95
N VAL A 283 26.09 7.73 16.86
CA VAL A 283 24.66 7.48 16.85
C VAL A 283 24.46 5.97 16.80
N SER A 284 24.13 5.37 17.93
CA SER A 284 23.80 3.96 18.06
C SER A 284 22.37 3.72 17.57
N LEU A 285 22.22 2.94 16.49
CA LEU A 285 20.96 2.65 15.80
C LEU A 285 20.54 1.19 16.02
N GLY A 286 19.35 0.98 16.55
CA GLY A 286 18.83 -0.37 16.82
C GLY A 286 19.25 -0.93 18.18
N ARG A 287 19.09 -2.24 18.38
CA ARG A 287 19.38 -2.90 19.67
C ARG A 287 20.83 -3.41 19.72
N THR A 288 21.77 -2.47 19.82
CA THR A 288 23.21 -2.73 19.93
C THR A 288 23.62 -3.21 21.33
N GLU A 289 24.75 -3.90 21.45
CA GLU A 289 25.41 -4.19 22.73
C GLU A 289 25.78 -2.90 23.48
N ARG A 290 26.18 -1.86 22.74
CA ARG A 290 26.39 -0.51 23.30
C ARG A 290 25.14 0.01 24.02
N LEU A 291 23.97 -0.10 23.41
CA LEU A 291 22.69 0.27 24.05
C LEU A 291 22.46 -0.56 25.31
N ALA A 292 22.69 -1.88 25.25
CA ALA A 292 22.50 -2.76 26.39
C ALA A 292 23.33 -2.34 27.61
N GLN A 293 24.56 -1.84 27.39
CA GLN A 293 25.48 -1.38 28.44
C GLN A 293 25.27 0.08 28.87
N SER A 294 24.56 0.88 28.07
CA SER A 294 24.30 2.30 28.32
C SER A 294 23.38 2.55 29.54
N PRO A 295 23.37 3.76 30.13
CA PRO A 295 22.41 4.14 31.18
C PRO A 295 21.02 4.55 30.63
N CYS A 296 20.73 4.30 29.35
CA CYS A 296 19.46 4.64 28.71
C CYS A 296 18.27 4.06 29.49
N ARG A 297 17.29 4.91 29.77
CA ARG A 297 16.15 4.63 30.64
C ARG A 297 15.19 3.62 30.04
N TRP A 298 14.98 3.66 28.72
CA TRP A 298 13.92 2.88 28.06
C TRP A 298 14.43 1.66 27.28
N LYS A 299 15.72 1.29 27.41
CA LYS A 299 16.31 0.15 26.68
C LYS A 299 15.61 -1.20 26.94
N ALA A 300 14.96 -1.33 28.10
CA ALA A 300 14.18 -2.51 28.50
C ALA A 300 12.65 -2.29 28.40
N ALA A 301 12.19 -1.14 27.93
CA ALA A 301 10.77 -0.87 27.78
C ALA A 301 10.17 -1.66 26.60
N ASP A 302 8.91 -2.06 26.73
CA ASP A 302 8.11 -2.48 25.59
C ASP A 302 7.76 -1.26 24.74
N LEU A 303 8.24 -1.26 23.50
CA LEU A 303 8.00 -0.22 22.49
C LEU A 303 6.95 -0.66 21.47
N ALA A 304 6.27 -1.79 21.70
CA ALA A 304 5.40 -2.45 20.72
C ALA A 304 6.13 -2.67 19.38
N ALA A 305 5.41 -2.77 18.27
CA ALA A 305 6.03 -2.91 16.95
C ALA A 305 6.57 -1.57 16.40
N GLU A 306 5.89 -0.46 16.69
CA GLU A 306 6.09 0.82 16.00
C GLU A 306 6.57 1.97 16.89
N GLY A 307 6.79 1.72 18.18
CA GLY A 307 7.35 2.71 19.09
C GLY A 307 8.86 2.82 19.01
N TYR A 308 9.37 3.96 19.45
CA TYR A 308 10.79 4.28 19.46
C TYR A 308 11.19 5.00 20.74
N ALA A 309 12.49 5.01 21.02
CA ALA A 309 13.10 5.85 22.01
C ALA A 309 14.38 6.50 21.45
N LEU A 310 14.58 7.76 21.83
CA LEU A 310 15.75 8.57 21.54
C LEU A 310 16.32 9.07 22.87
N GLU A 311 17.59 8.80 23.13
CA GLU A 311 18.28 9.23 24.34
C GLU A 311 19.70 9.70 24.03
N VAL A 312 20.27 10.51 24.93
CA VAL A 312 21.67 10.93 24.87
C VAL A 312 22.34 10.52 26.17
N ALA A 313 23.42 9.75 26.08
CA ALA A 313 24.17 9.29 27.25
C ALA A 313 25.66 9.25 26.95
N GLY A 314 26.47 9.89 27.81
CA GLY A 314 27.93 9.90 27.64
C GLY A 314 28.43 10.58 26.37
N GLY A 315 27.61 11.44 25.74
CA GLY A 315 27.91 12.06 24.45
C GLY A 315 27.49 11.22 23.23
N ASP A 316 27.09 9.96 23.43
CA ASP A 316 26.49 9.14 22.37
C ASP A 316 24.99 9.42 22.26
N VAL A 317 24.46 9.29 21.04
CA VAL A 317 23.02 9.31 20.76
C VAL A 317 22.54 7.88 20.58
N PHE A 318 21.47 7.50 21.27
CA PHE A 318 20.85 6.18 21.18
C PHE A 318 19.48 6.31 20.57
N LEU A 319 19.25 5.60 19.48
CA LEU A 319 17.97 5.58 18.78
C LEU A 319 17.58 4.13 18.50
N TYR A 320 16.50 3.68 19.12
CA TYR A 320 16.11 2.28 19.09
C TYR A 320 14.60 2.13 19.09
N GLY A 321 14.13 0.99 18.57
CA GLY A 321 12.73 0.77 18.25
C GLY A 321 12.15 -0.52 18.80
N GLY A 322 10.85 -0.62 18.61
CA GLY A 322 10.07 -1.84 18.70
C GLY A 322 10.47 -2.93 17.70
N THR A 323 9.73 -4.03 17.69
CA THR A 323 10.01 -5.21 16.86
C THR A 323 9.67 -5.05 15.37
N GLY A 324 8.89 -4.02 15.03
CA GLY A 324 8.52 -3.68 13.66
C GLY A 324 9.21 -2.39 13.20
N ARG A 325 8.44 -1.39 12.78
CA ARG A 325 8.95 -0.14 12.17
C ARG A 325 9.47 0.90 13.14
N GLY A 326 9.48 0.61 14.44
CA GLY A 326 9.85 1.56 15.48
C GLY A 326 11.19 2.26 15.25
N LEU A 327 12.23 1.55 14.80
CA LEU A 327 13.54 2.15 14.55
C LEU A 327 13.48 3.22 13.45
N LEU A 328 12.78 2.93 12.35
CA LEU A 328 12.57 3.88 11.25
C LEU A 328 11.74 5.08 11.71
N HIS A 329 10.70 4.86 12.52
CA HIS A 329 9.94 5.96 13.11
C HIS A 329 10.83 6.87 13.97
N GLY A 330 11.76 6.29 14.73
CA GLY A 330 12.76 7.06 15.47
C GLY A 330 13.65 7.90 14.55
N VAL A 331 14.15 7.31 13.45
CA VAL A 331 15.01 8.02 12.48
C VAL A 331 14.26 9.18 11.86
N TYR A 332 13.06 8.95 11.35
CA TYR A 332 12.27 10.02 10.73
C TYR A 332 11.79 11.05 11.75
N SER A 333 11.60 10.69 13.02
CA SER A 333 11.29 11.65 14.08
C SER A 333 12.50 12.52 14.41
N LEU A 334 13.72 11.97 14.47
CA LEU A 334 14.94 12.77 14.59
C LEU A 334 15.07 13.77 13.43
N LEU A 335 14.91 13.28 12.20
CA LEU A 335 15.00 14.11 10.99
C LEU A 335 13.92 15.21 10.96
N GLU A 336 12.69 14.91 11.33
CA GLU A 336 11.56 15.84 11.28
C GLU A 336 11.53 16.81 12.47
N GLU A 337 11.60 16.27 13.68
CA GLU A 337 11.31 17.00 14.92
C GLU A 337 12.56 17.78 15.40
N ASP A 338 13.77 17.23 15.23
CA ASP A 338 15.00 17.88 15.68
C ASP A 338 15.75 18.57 14.53
N LEU A 339 15.86 17.92 13.37
CA LEU A 339 16.68 18.44 12.26
C LEU A 339 15.90 19.31 11.29
N GLY A 340 14.57 19.18 11.22
CA GLY A 340 13.68 20.06 10.45
C GLY A 340 13.33 19.60 9.04
N CYS A 341 13.58 18.34 8.67
CA CYS A 341 13.11 17.78 7.40
C CYS A 341 11.58 17.77 7.32
N ARG A 342 11.01 17.95 6.12
CA ARG A 342 9.56 17.86 5.86
C ARG A 342 9.26 17.12 4.57
N TRP A 343 8.22 16.29 4.57
CA TRP A 343 7.83 15.46 3.41
C TRP A 343 6.35 15.66 3.07
N TYR A 344 6.03 16.75 2.35
CA TYR A 344 4.63 17.08 2.02
C TYR A 344 4.03 16.17 0.95
N SER A 345 4.86 15.65 0.05
CA SER A 345 4.47 14.67 -0.98
C SER A 345 5.66 13.80 -1.35
N PRO A 346 5.49 12.74 -2.18
CA PRO A 346 6.61 11.96 -2.69
C PRO A 346 7.66 12.80 -3.43
N THR A 347 7.29 13.95 -4.00
CA THR A 347 8.18 14.80 -4.80
C THR A 347 8.45 16.18 -4.18
N SER A 348 7.83 16.51 -3.05
CA SER A 348 7.98 17.79 -2.35
C SER A 348 8.50 17.55 -0.95
N VAL A 349 9.77 17.87 -0.75
CA VAL A 349 10.51 17.61 0.49
C VAL A 349 11.40 18.81 0.81
N ASP A 350 11.30 19.33 2.03
CA ASP A 350 12.22 20.36 2.52
C ASP A 350 13.31 19.69 3.37
N THR A 351 14.56 20.00 3.07
CA THR A 351 15.73 19.56 3.84
C THR A 351 16.55 20.78 4.23
N PRO A 352 16.74 21.05 5.53
CA PRO A 352 17.57 22.18 5.98
C PRO A 352 19.02 22.05 5.56
N SER A 353 19.72 23.18 5.34
CA SER A 353 21.17 23.20 5.10
C SER A 353 21.89 23.81 6.29
N LEU A 354 22.65 22.98 7.01
CA LEU A 354 23.35 23.31 8.24
C LEU A 354 24.81 22.82 8.17
N PRO A 355 25.73 23.59 7.54
CA PRO A 355 27.15 23.19 7.41
C PRO A 355 27.88 22.94 8.74
N THR A 356 27.35 23.54 9.82
CA THR A 356 27.67 23.18 11.19
C THR A 356 26.40 22.65 11.85
N LEU A 357 26.30 21.32 11.97
CA LEU A 357 25.15 20.65 12.53
C LEU A 357 25.33 20.48 14.04
N THR A 358 24.81 21.44 14.80
CA THR A 358 24.74 21.35 16.27
C THR A 358 23.30 21.16 16.71
N VAL A 359 23.04 20.12 17.50
CA VAL A 359 21.70 19.71 17.91
C VAL A 359 21.61 19.58 19.42
N SER A 360 20.42 19.81 19.99
CA SER A 360 20.15 19.59 21.41
C SER A 360 18.95 18.66 21.49
N LEU A 361 19.20 17.37 21.72
CA LEU A 361 18.19 16.32 21.56
C LEU A 361 17.47 16.05 22.88
N VAL A 362 16.16 16.28 22.92
CA VAL A 362 15.35 15.96 24.09
C VAL A 362 15.15 14.43 24.16
N PRO A 363 15.55 13.76 25.26
CA PRO A 363 15.30 12.34 25.44
C PRO A 363 13.80 12.05 25.47
N ARG A 364 13.33 11.12 24.65
CA ARG A 364 11.91 10.80 24.52
C ARG A 364 11.67 9.36 24.12
N LYS A 365 10.48 8.88 24.49
CA LYS A 365 9.91 7.61 24.05
C LYS A 365 8.53 7.90 23.46
N PHE A 366 8.25 7.33 22.30
CA PHE A 366 6.95 7.45 21.65
C PHE A 366 6.45 6.07 21.22
N VAL A 367 5.18 5.77 21.50
CA VAL A 367 4.50 4.58 21.02
C VAL A 367 3.21 5.06 20.35
N PRO A 368 2.99 4.80 19.05
CA PRO A 368 1.77 5.23 18.37
C PRO A 368 0.52 4.70 19.09
N VAL A 369 -0.43 5.59 19.37
CA VAL A 369 -1.70 5.24 20.01
C VAL A 369 -2.67 4.62 19.00
N LEU A 370 -2.64 5.11 17.76
CA LEU A 370 -3.46 4.62 16.67
C LEU A 370 -2.70 3.53 15.91
N GLU A 371 -3.28 2.34 15.80
CA GLU A 371 -2.73 1.25 14.99
C GLU A 371 -2.83 1.56 13.50
N LEU A 372 -4.04 1.86 13.00
CA LEU A 372 -4.27 2.34 11.64
C LEU A 372 -4.02 3.86 11.60
N ARG A 373 -3.12 4.29 10.71
CA ARG A 373 -2.81 5.70 10.46
C ARG A 373 -2.74 5.88 8.95
N ASP A 374 -3.87 6.15 8.33
CA ASP A 374 -3.99 6.27 6.89
C ASP A 374 -4.71 7.57 6.54
N PRO A 375 -4.06 8.53 5.86
CA PRO A 375 -4.74 9.71 5.35
C PRO A 375 -5.71 9.40 4.19
N TYR A 376 -5.62 8.20 3.62
CA TYR A 376 -6.45 7.69 2.52
C TYR A 376 -6.53 8.64 1.31
N ILE A 377 -5.36 9.12 0.87
CA ILE A 377 -5.19 9.96 -0.31
C ILE A 377 -4.39 9.15 -1.33
N HIS A 378 -5.01 8.78 -2.45
CA HIS A 378 -4.45 7.82 -3.43
C HIS A 378 -2.99 8.10 -3.85
N LYS A 379 -2.60 9.37 -3.99
CA LYS A 379 -1.23 9.77 -4.37
C LYS A 379 -0.18 9.60 -3.26
N LEU A 380 -0.60 9.29 -2.03
CA LEU A 380 0.25 9.19 -0.84
C LEU A 380 0.42 7.74 -0.34
N HIS A 381 0.05 6.75 -1.15
CA HIS A 381 0.32 5.32 -0.88
C HIS A 381 1.76 4.90 -1.24
N ASP A 382 2.66 5.86 -1.51
CA ASP A 382 4.08 5.60 -1.75
C ASP A 382 4.76 5.05 -0.48
N PRO A 383 5.48 3.91 -0.55
CA PRO A 383 6.13 3.31 0.62
C PRO A 383 7.15 4.23 1.31
N THR A 384 7.90 5.02 0.54
CA THR A 384 8.93 5.92 1.08
C THR A 384 8.30 7.11 1.81
N TRP A 385 7.29 7.75 1.19
CA TRP A 385 6.52 8.80 1.82
C TRP A 385 5.80 8.31 3.08
N SER A 386 5.23 7.10 3.03
CA SER A 386 4.54 6.47 4.15
C SER A 386 5.47 6.25 5.35
N LEU A 387 6.68 5.72 5.10
CA LEU A 387 7.71 5.54 6.12
C LEU A 387 8.13 6.88 6.76
N ARG A 388 8.43 7.89 5.92
CA ARG A 388 8.83 9.24 6.36
C ARG A 388 7.77 9.92 7.23
N ASN A 389 6.49 9.76 6.87
CA ASN A 389 5.34 10.30 7.60
C ASN A 389 4.77 9.36 8.66
N LYS A 390 5.43 8.21 8.91
CA LYS A 390 5.07 7.25 9.97
C LYS A 390 3.62 6.75 9.87
N THR A 391 3.08 6.70 8.65
CA THR A 391 1.74 6.14 8.39
C THR A 391 1.78 4.62 8.48
N ASN A 392 0.61 4.01 8.71
CA ASN A 392 0.42 2.56 8.71
C ASN A 392 -0.81 2.22 7.88
N THR A 393 -0.74 2.54 6.60
CA THR A 393 -1.83 2.34 5.63
C THR A 393 -1.78 0.94 5.03
N PRO A 394 -2.94 0.30 4.78
CA PRO A 394 -3.00 -0.94 4.00
C PRO A 394 -2.58 -0.81 2.54
N HIS A 395 -2.48 0.41 2.02
CA HIS A 395 -2.20 0.65 0.62
C HIS A 395 -0.72 0.92 0.33
N ALA A 396 0.05 1.39 1.31
CA ALA A 396 1.50 1.47 1.15
C ALA A 396 2.11 0.08 1.29
N ARG A 397 2.64 -0.45 0.20
CA ARG A 397 3.29 -1.77 0.15
C ARG A 397 4.73 -1.69 0.68
N ILE A 398 4.88 -1.36 1.96
CA ILE A 398 6.20 -1.34 2.61
C ILE A 398 6.73 -2.79 2.67
N PRO A 399 7.99 -3.03 2.27
CA PRO A 399 8.61 -4.35 2.35
C PRO A 399 8.59 -4.94 3.78
N PRO A 400 8.33 -6.25 3.95
CA PRO A 400 8.40 -6.90 5.26
C PRO A 400 9.76 -6.73 5.95
N ALA A 401 10.85 -6.70 5.17
CA ALA A 401 12.21 -6.47 5.64
C ALA A 401 12.39 -5.12 6.37
N TRP A 402 11.54 -4.14 6.09
CA TRP A 402 11.53 -2.83 6.74
C TRP A 402 10.40 -2.68 7.75
N GLY A 403 9.77 -3.78 8.15
CA GLY A 403 8.68 -3.84 9.12
C GLY A 403 7.27 -3.80 8.52
N GLY A 404 7.11 -3.86 7.20
CA GLY A 404 5.83 -4.05 6.52
C GLY A 404 4.84 -2.89 6.68
N SER A 405 3.55 -3.16 6.49
CA SER A 405 2.41 -2.29 6.81
C SER A 405 1.24 -3.18 7.25
N LEU A 406 0.20 -2.59 7.85
CA LEU A 406 -1.04 -3.32 8.12
C LEU A 406 -1.61 -3.83 6.79
N ARG A 407 -2.17 -5.04 6.70
CA ARG A 407 -2.62 -5.62 5.41
C ARG A 407 -4.07 -6.08 5.46
N TYR A 408 -4.84 -5.56 4.51
CA TYR A 408 -6.26 -5.78 4.34
C TYR A 408 -6.46 -6.44 2.98
N TYR A 409 -7.44 -7.33 2.89
CA TYR A 409 -7.89 -7.79 1.58
C TYR A 409 -9.07 -6.94 1.08
N HIS A 410 -10.17 -6.93 1.84
CA HIS A 410 -11.28 -6.02 1.60
C HIS A 410 -11.36 -4.93 2.67
N MET A 411 -11.85 -3.75 2.27
CA MET A 411 -12.14 -2.62 3.15
C MET A 411 -13.52 -2.06 2.79
N GLY A 412 -14.39 -1.90 3.79
CA GLY A 412 -15.76 -1.42 3.57
C GLY A 412 -16.72 -2.51 3.06
N HIS A 413 -17.24 -2.31 1.84
CA HIS A 413 -18.36 -3.08 1.28
C HIS A 413 -17.90 -4.39 0.61
N THR A 414 -18.50 -5.53 0.97
CA THR A 414 -18.05 -6.86 0.46
C THR A 414 -19.14 -7.77 -0.08
N TYR A 415 -20.42 -7.46 0.15
CA TYR A 415 -21.51 -8.37 -0.23
C TYR A 415 -21.52 -8.70 -1.73
N ALA A 416 -21.41 -7.70 -2.61
CA ALA A 416 -21.38 -7.94 -4.06
C ALA A 416 -20.16 -8.76 -4.53
N ALA A 417 -19.03 -8.70 -3.82
CA ALA A 417 -17.86 -9.52 -4.14
C ALA A 417 -18.05 -10.98 -3.69
N TYR A 418 -18.70 -11.21 -2.55
CA TYR A 418 -18.94 -12.56 -2.03
C TYR A 418 -20.12 -13.24 -2.73
N PHE A 419 -21.16 -12.48 -3.02
CA PHE A 419 -22.40 -12.91 -3.62
C PHE A 419 -22.75 -12.01 -4.82
N PRO A 420 -22.03 -12.15 -5.96
CA PRO A 420 -22.39 -11.48 -7.19
C PRO A 420 -23.85 -11.80 -7.58
N THR A 421 -24.61 -10.77 -7.92
CA THR A 421 -26.06 -10.89 -8.19
C THR A 421 -26.36 -11.82 -9.36
N ASP A 422 -25.59 -11.69 -10.43
CA ASP A 422 -25.67 -12.51 -11.64
C ASP A 422 -25.37 -14.00 -11.38
N GLN A 423 -24.56 -14.30 -10.36
CA GLN A 423 -24.21 -15.66 -9.99
C GLN A 423 -25.24 -16.31 -9.05
N TYR A 424 -25.82 -15.57 -8.09
CA TYR A 424 -26.61 -16.21 -7.02
C TYR A 424 -28.10 -15.85 -7.02
N PHE A 425 -28.52 -14.67 -7.50
CA PHE A 425 -29.88 -14.20 -7.20
C PHE A 425 -30.99 -15.00 -7.89
N ALA A 426 -30.73 -15.50 -9.10
CA ALA A 426 -31.72 -16.27 -9.86
C ALA A 426 -32.06 -17.61 -9.17
N ASP A 427 -31.03 -18.31 -8.70
CA ASP A 427 -31.17 -19.64 -8.09
C ASP A 427 -31.39 -19.58 -6.57
N HIS A 428 -30.86 -18.54 -5.91
CA HIS A 428 -30.90 -18.33 -4.47
C HIS A 428 -31.42 -16.94 -4.07
N PRO A 429 -32.66 -16.57 -4.45
CA PRO A 429 -33.22 -15.26 -4.07
C PRO A 429 -33.32 -15.09 -2.55
N GLU A 430 -33.39 -16.17 -1.77
CA GLU A 430 -33.41 -16.19 -0.30
C GLU A 430 -32.11 -15.74 0.36
N TYR A 431 -30.99 -15.72 -0.37
CA TYR A 431 -29.73 -15.15 0.13
C TYR A 431 -29.82 -13.64 0.29
N TYR A 432 -30.71 -13.00 -0.46
CA TYR A 432 -30.82 -11.56 -0.57
C TYR A 432 -31.95 -10.99 0.29
N ALA A 433 -31.91 -9.67 0.49
CA ALA A 433 -32.81 -8.97 1.38
C ALA A 433 -34.28 -9.09 0.93
N LEU A 434 -35.17 -9.38 1.88
CA LEU A 434 -36.62 -9.23 1.69
C LEU A 434 -36.98 -7.76 1.94
N VAL A 435 -37.39 -7.02 0.92
CA VAL A 435 -37.77 -5.61 1.03
C VAL A 435 -39.17 -5.43 0.44
N ASN A 436 -40.09 -4.86 1.22
CA ASN A 436 -41.50 -4.70 0.85
C ASN A 436 -42.15 -6.01 0.34
N GLY A 437 -41.84 -7.12 1.03
CA GLY A 437 -42.38 -8.45 0.72
C GLY A 437 -41.78 -9.13 -0.52
N LYS A 438 -40.75 -8.55 -1.15
CA LYS A 438 -40.06 -9.13 -2.32
C LYS A 438 -38.57 -9.26 -2.07
N ARG A 439 -37.95 -10.35 -2.53
CA ARG A 439 -36.49 -10.50 -2.49
C ARG A 439 -35.87 -9.56 -3.51
N GLN A 440 -34.87 -8.80 -3.09
CA GLN A 440 -34.18 -7.81 -3.93
C GLN A 440 -32.68 -7.96 -3.74
N PRO A 441 -31.87 -7.91 -4.81
CA PRO A 441 -30.43 -8.06 -4.73
C PRO A 441 -29.71 -6.77 -4.28
N SER A 442 -30.35 -5.98 -3.40
CA SER A 442 -29.77 -4.75 -2.83
C SER A 442 -28.78 -5.07 -1.71
N GLN A 443 -29.21 -5.93 -0.78
CA GLN A 443 -28.44 -6.36 0.39
C GLN A 443 -28.62 -7.86 0.61
N LEU A 444 -27.90 -8.44 1.57
CA LEU A 444 -28.03 -9.84 1.96
C LEU A 444 -29.02 -10.03 3.13
N CYS A 445 -29.53 -11.25 3.26
CA CYS A 445 -30.29 -11.68 4.43
C CYS A 445 -29.32 -12.14 5.54
N HIS A 446 -29.17 -11.32 6.57
CA HIS A 446 -28.23 -11.53 7.69
C HIS A 446 -28.52 -12.77 8.56
N THR A 447 -29.69 -13.38 8.43
CA THR A 447 -30.09 -14.59 9.17
C THR A 447 -30.16 -15.84 8.30
N ASN A 448 -29.72 -15.77 7.03
CA ASN A 448 -29.67 -16.95 6.17
C ASN A 448 -28.40 -17.77 6.49
N GLU A 449 -28.57 -19.01 6.94
CA GLU A 449 -27.47 -19.89 7.37
C GLU A 449 -26.50 -20.26 6.24
N ASP A 450 -26.96 -20.37 4.99
CA ASP A 450 -26.08 -20.62 3.84
C ASP A 450 -25.23 -19.40 3.52
N VAL A 451 -25.79 -18.19 3.63
CA VAL A 451 -25.02 -16.95 3.46
C VAL A 451 -23.94 -16.82 4.54
N ILE A 452 -24.26 -17.16 5.79
CA ILE A 452 -23.27 -17.19 6.90
C ILE A 452 -22.17 -18.21 6.60
N ARG A 453 -22.53 -19.45 6.29
CA ARG A 453 -21.59 -20.54 5.98
C ARG A 453 -20.67 -20.19 4.82
N LEU A 454 -21.22 -19.73 3.69
CA LEU A 454 -20.45 -19.35 2.51
C LEU A 454 -19.56 -18.13 2.77
N SER A 455 -19.99 -17.19 3.62
CA SER A 455 -19.14 -16.06 4.02
C SER A 455 -17.94 -16.53 4.83
N ILE A 456 -18.12 -17.45 5.78
CA ILE A 456 -17.03 -18.07 6.54
C ILE A 456 -16.04 -18.75 5.58
N GLU A 457 -16.54 -19.58 4.65
CA GLU A 457 -15.71 -20.30 3.68
C GLU A 457 -14.89 -19.35 2.81
N LYS A 458 -15.51 -18.29 2.28
CA LYS A 458 -14.84 -17.27 1.45
C LYS A 458 -13.80 -16.49 2.25
N THR A 459 -14.12 -16.08 3.48
CA THR A 459 -13.19 -15.37 4.36
C THR A 459 -11.98 -16.24 4.73
N CYS A 460 -12.19 -17.49 5.13
CA CYS A 460 -11.08 -18.42 5.36
C CYS A 460 -10.26 -18.66 4.09
N GLY A 461 -10.91 -18.78 2.93
CA GLY A 461 -10.24 -18.88 1.63
C GLY A 461 -9.32 -17.70 1.33
N ILE A 462 -9.73 -16.47 1.68
CA ILE A 462 -8.89 -15.27 1.55
C ILE A 462 -7.65 -15.38 2.42
N PHE A 463 -7.80 -15.71 3.70
CA PHE A 463 -6.64 -15.80 4.61
C PHE A 463 -5.69 -16.96 4.26
N ARG A 464 -6.20 -18.08 3.72
CA ARG A 464 -5.33 -19.16 3.20
C ARG A 464 -4.52 -18.72 1.98
N SER A 465 -5.13 -17.97 1.07
CA SER A 465 -4.51 -17.54 -0.18
C SER A 465 -3.61 -16.31 -0.04
N HIS A 466 -3.82 -15.50 1.02
CA HIS A 466 -3.08 -14.26 1.28
C HIS A 466 -2.54 -14.27 2.72
N PRO A 467 -1.47 -15.03 3.00
CA PRO A 467 -0.93 -15.20 4.35
C PRO A 467 -0.29 -13.92 4.93
N GLU A 468 -0.14 -12.87 4.14
CA GLU A 468 0.27 -11.54 4.60
C GLU A 468 -0.90 -10.70 5.13
N VAL A 469 -2.14 -11.04 4.75
CA VAL A 469 -3.35 -10.35 5.20
C VAL A 469 -3.74 -10.85 6.60
N ARG A 470 -4.07 -9.92 7.50
CA ARG A 470 -4.57 -10.24 8.86
C ARG A 470 -5.98 -9.71 9.12
N ILE A 471 -6.48 -8.85 8.23
CA ILE A 471 -7.77 -8.18 8.38
C ILE A 471 -8.54 -8.27 7.06
N THR A 472 -9.83 -8.56 7.11
CA THR A 472 -10.70 -8.42 5.93
C THR A 472 -12.09 -7.95 6.32
N ALA A 473 -12.74 -7.23 5.41
CA ALA A 473 -14.03 -6.62 5.68
C ALA A 473 -15.21 -7.58 5.50
N ILE A 474 -16.23 -7.42 6.35
CA ILE A 474 -17.59 -7.91 6.11
C ILE A 474 -18.50 -6.69 6.17
N GLY A 475 -19.10 -6.32 5.05
CA GLY A 475 -19.85 -5.08 4.96
C GLY A 475 -20.99 -5.13 3.94
N PRO A 476 -22.15 -4.52 4.25
CA PRO A 476 -23.24 -4.32 3.31
C PRO A 476 -22.78 -3.68 2.02
N ASN A 477 -23.54 -3.81 0.94
CA ASN A 477 -23.33 -2.95 -0.23
C ASN A 477 -23.63 -1.49 0.16
N ASP A 478 -23.03 -0.54 -0.55
CA ASP A 478 -23.38 0.86 -0.32
C ASP A 478 -24.86 1.12 -0.68
N GLY A 479 -25.52 1.99 0.09
CA GLY A 479 -26.95 2.28 -0.03
C GLY A 479 -27.85 1.54 0.97
N ARG A 480 -29.15 1.52 0.66
CA ARG A 480 -30.24 1.06 1.56
C ARG A 480 -30.83 -0.29 1.12
N GLY A 481 -31.97 -0.67 1.70
CA GLY A 481 -32.71 -1.87 1.31
C GLY A 481 -32.28 -3.13 2.06
N PHE A 482 -32.11 -3.01 3.38
CA PHE A 482 -31.81 -4.11 4.30
C PHE A 482 -32.96 -5.11 4.44
N CYS A 483 -32.62 -6.34 4.82
CA CYS A 483 -33.58 -7.43 4.91
C CYS A 483 -34.61 -7.22 6.04
N ASP A 484 -35.88 -7.37 5.69
CA ASP A 484 -37.03 -7.23 6.56
C ASP A 484 -37.76 -8.57 6.82
N CYS A 485 -37.08 -9.69 6.58
CA CYS A 485 -37.60 -11.02 6.93
C CYS A 485 -37.86 -11.11 8.44
N GLY A 486 -38.69 -12.09 8.85
CA GLY A 486 -39.13 -12.23 10.24
C GLY A 486 -37.97 -12.25 11.25
N ASP A 487 -36.91 -12.98 10.95
CA ASP A 487 -35.75 -13.12 11.84
C ASP A 487 -34.89 -11.87 11.91
N CYS A 488 -34.58 -11.24 10.76
CA CYS A 488 -33.83 -9.97 10.74
C CYS A 488 -34.59 -8.88 11.49
N ARG A 489 -35.91 -8.75 11.25
CA ARG A 489 -36.76 -7.78 11.94
C ARG A 489 -36.82 -8.04 13.44
N ARG A 490 -36.90 -9.30 13.85
CA ARG A 490 -36.89 -9.67 15.26
C ARG A 490 -35.58 -9.24 15.93
N LEU A 491 -34.43 -9.57 15.34
CA LEU A 491 -33.12 -9.17 15.86
C LEU A 491 -32.98 -7.64 15.92
N ASP A 492 -33.42 -6.93 14.89
CA ASP A 492 -33.35 -5.47 14.85
C ASP A 492 -34.21 -4.84 15.95
N ASN A 493 -35.45 -5.32 16.14
CA ASN A 493 -36.35 -4.85 17.19
C ASN A 493 -35.81 -5.14 18.59
N GLU A 494 -35.23 -6.33 18.78
CA GLU A 494 -34.61 -6.75 20.04
C GLU A 494 -33.33 -5.97 20.36
N ASN A 495 -32.72 -5.27 19.40
CA ASN A 495 -31.40 -4.63 19.58
C ASN A 495 -31.37 -3.13 19.23
N GLY A 496 -32.54 -2.51 19.06
CA GLY A 496 -32.65 -1.07 18.87
C GLY A 496 -32.39 -0.57 17.44
N GLY A 497 -32.29 -1.46 16.44
CA GLY A 497 -32.14 -1.07 15.03
C GLY A 497 -31.35 -2.08 14.19
N ARG A 498 -30.98 -1.68 12.96
CA ARG A 498 -30.33 -2.57 11.96
C ARG A 498 -29.01 -3.17 12.39
N SER A 499 -28.35 -2.58 13.39
CA SER A 499 -27.15 -3.14 13.98
C SER A 499 -27.41 -4.50 14.65
N GLY A 500 -28.65 -4.79 15.07
CA GLY A 500 -29.05 -6.08 15.62
C GLY A 500 -28.79 -7.25 14.66
N SER A 501 -29.47 -7.25 13.52
CA SER A 501 -29.28 -8.30 12.51
C SER A 501 -27.88 -8.25 11.89
N PHE A 502 -27.30 -7.06 11.68
CA PHE A 502 -25.96 -6.93 11.10
C PHE A 502 -24.87 -7.55 11.98
N PHE A 503 -24.80 -7.19 13.26
CA PHE A 503 -23.77 -7.74 14.14
C PHE A 503 -24.06 -9.19 14.55
N HIS A 504 -25.31 -9.67 14.47
CA HIS A 504 -25.58 -11.11 14.50
C HIS A 504 -24.84 -11.83 13.36
N PHE A 505 -24.99 -11.35 12.13
CA PHE A 505 -24.31 -11.92 10.97
C PHE A 505 -22.78 -11.89 11.09
N VAL A 506 -22.22 -10.73 11.44
CA VAL A 506 -20.75 -10.57 11.59
C VAL A 506 -20.21 -11.45 12.71
N ASN A 507 -20.88 -11.53 13.86
CA ASN A 507 -20.45 -12.41 14.97
C ASN A 507 -20.45 -13.89 14.56
N ARG A 508 -21.50 -14.35 13.85
CA ARG A 508 -21.58 -15.74 13.37
C ARG A 508 -20.45 -16.07 12.39
N ILE A 509 -20.06 -15.11 11.54
CA ILE A 509 -18.89 -15.27 10.67
C ILE A 509 -17.60 -15.32 11.49
N ALA A 510 -17.44 -14.39 12.44
CA ALA A 510 -16.27 -14.37 13.33
C ALA A 510 -16.11 -15.71 14.09
N GLU A 511 -17.21 -16.28 14.58
CA GLU A 511 -17.23 -17.59 15.25
C GLU A 511 -16.71 -18.74 14.39
N GLY A 512 -17.01 -18.74 13.09
CA GLY A 512 -16.48 -19.73 12.15
C GLY A 512 -15.03 -19.47 11.80
N VAL A 513 -14.68 -18.23 11.44
CA VAL A 513 -13.36 -17.86 10.94
C VAL A 513 -12.28 -18.03 12.02
N LYS A 514 -12.58 -17.66 13.28
CA LYS A 514 -11.60 -17.72 14.38
C LYS A 514 -11.20 -19.15 14.77
N GLN A 515 -11.95 -20.17 14.34
CA GLN A 515 -11.57 -21.57 14.56
C GLN A 515 -10.31 -21.96 13.80
N GLU A 516 -10.09 -21.34 12.63
CA GLU A 516 -8.90 -21.56 11.81
C GLU A 516 -7.89 -20.42 11.92
N PHE A 517 -8.37 -19.18 12.06
CA PHE A 517 -7.55 -17.98 12.06
C PHE A 517 -7.72 -17.15 13.36
N PRO A 518 -7.31 -17.66 14.54
CA PRO A 518 -7.55 -16.98 15.83
C PRO A 518 -6.85 -15.62 15.96
N ASP A 519 -5.74 -15.42 15.25
CA ASP A 519 -4.94 -14.19 15.30
C ASP A 519 -5.29 -13.16 14.21
N HIS A 520 -6.33 -13.42 13.40
CA HIS A 520 -6.81 -12.49 12.37
C HIS A 520 -8.00 -11.67 12.90
N ARG A 521 -8.52 -10.73 12.12
CA ARG A 521 -9.70 -9.92 12.50
C ARG A 521 -10.66 -9.73 11.34
N LEU A 522 -11.93 -9.56 11.66
CA LEU A 522 -12.89 -8.98 10.74
C LEU A 522 -12.95 -7.48 10.99
N ILE A 523 -13.21 -6.70 9.94
CA ILE A 523 -13.52 -5.27 10.07
C ILE A 523 -14.87 -4.99 9.42
N CYS A 524 -15.67 -4.12 10.00
CA CYS A 524 -16.94 -3.71 9.40
C CYS A 524 -17.18 -2.23 9.66
N LEU A 525 -17.84 -1.56 8.72
CA LEU A 525 -18.28 -0.18 8.94
C LEU A 525 -19.35 -0.14 10.04
N ALA A 526 -19.42 0.98 10.75
CA ALA A 526 -20.60 1.39 11.51
C ALA A 526 -21.02 2.76 10.98
N TYR A 527 -22.07 2.76 10.15
CA TYR A 527 -22.42 3.87 9.28
C TYR A 527 -23.91 3.82 8.91
N LEU A 528 -24.55 4.98 8.71
CA LEU A 528 -25.98 5.13 8.40
C LEU A 528 -26.91 4.30 9.31
N ASP A 529 -27.67 3.38 8.71
CA ASP A 529 -28.77 2.64 9.35
C ASP A 529 -28.31 1.70 10.47
N TYR A 530 -27.01 1.36 10.50
CA TYR A 530 -26.39 0.45 11.46
C TYR A 530 -25.20 1.11 12.19
N ALA A 531 -25.17 2.44 12.27
CA ALA A 531 -24.07 3.19 12.89
C ALA A 531 -24.00 3.05 14.42
N ARG A 532 -25.13 2.79 15.09
CA ARG A 532 -25.20 2.67 16.56
C ARG A 532 -24.98 1.23 17.01
N PRO A 533 -24.32 1.00 18.16
CA PRO A 533 -24.15 -0.36 18.67
C PRO A 533 -25.50 -1.01 18.98
N PRO A 534 -25.64 -2.33 18.79
CA PRO A 534 -26.83 -3.06 19.22
C PRO A 534 -26.96 -3.02 20.75
N THR A 535 -28.20 -2.93 21.27
CA THR A 535 -28.42 -2.69 22.71
C THR A 535 -28.32 -3.94 23.58
N HIS A 536 -28.63 -5.13 23.05
CA HIS A 536 -28.66 -6.38 23.83
C HIS A 536 -27.69 -7.46 23.32
N LEU A 537 -27.19 -7.32 22.09
CA LEU A 537 -26.23 -8.21 21.46
C LEU A 537 -24.80 -7.69 21.68
N LYS A 538 -23.92 -8.51 22.26
CA LYS A 538 -22.49 -8.18 22.37
C LYS A 538 -21.81 -8.36 21.02
N VAL A 539 -21.06 -7.36 20.56
CA VAL A 539 -20.17 -7.49 19.39
C VAL A 539 -18.92 -8.30 19.79
N ASP A 540 -18.54 -9.28 18.96
CA ASP A 540 -17.38 -10.15 19.24
C ASP A 540 -16.07 -9.34 19.21
N ASP A 541 -15.15 -9.61 20.15
CA ASP A 541 -13.87 -8.91 20.29
C ASP A 541 -12.91 -9.18 19.10
N TYR A 542 -13.25 -10.15 18.25
CA TYR A 542 -12.62 -10.45 16.96
C TYR A 542 -12.95 -9.41 15.87
N VAL A 543 -13.97 -8.58 16.09
CA VAL A 543 -14.48 -7.59 15.13
C VAL A 543 -13.93 -6.20 15.44
N ILE A 544 -13.32 -5.58 14.43
CA ILE A 544 -12.97 -4.17 14.43
C ILE A 544 -14.18 -3.39 13.89
N VAL A 545 -14.69 -2.47 14.68
CA VAL A 545 -15.74 -1.55 14.27
C VAL A 545 -15.08 -0.31 13.68
N GLN A 546 -15.22 -0.14 12.38
CA GLN A 546 -14.76 1.04 11.67
C GLN A 546 -15.87 2.10 11.68
N LEU A 547 -15.84 2.96 12.69
CA LEU A 547 -16.84 3.98 12.91
C LEU A 547 -16.68 5.13 11.91
N CYS A 548 -17.74 5.41 11.17
CA CYS A 548 -17.78 6.46 10.16
C CYS A 548 -18.15 7.82 10.75
N THR A 549 -17.55 8.90 10.23
CA THR A 549 -17.87 10.28 10.61
C THR A 549 -19.01 10.89 9.77
N ASP A 550 -19.89 10.09 9.17
CA ASP A 550 -20.95 10.55 8.26
C ASP A 550 -21.97 11.51 8.92
N SER A 551 -22.36 11.21 10.17
CA SER A 551 -23.19 12.10 11.00
C SER A 551 -22.50 13.41 11.42
N HIS A 552 -21.25 13.61 11.01
CA HIS A 552 -20.43 14.76 11.34
C HIS A 552 -19.87 15.47 10.10
N ALA A 553 -18.92 14.83 9.41
CA ALA A 553 -18.10 15.40 8.35
C ALA A 553 -18.90 15.79 7.09
N TRP A 554 -19.98 15.07 6.77
CA TRP A 554 -20.79 15.36 5.59
C TRP A 554 -21.59 16.67 5.72
N LYS A 555 -22.05 16.98 6.93
CA LYS A 555 -22.84 18.19 7.16
C LYS A 555 -21.96 19.41 7.40
N TYR A 556 -20.76 19.20 7.94
CA TYR A 556 -19.86 20.27 8.34
C TYR A 556 -18.41 19.91 7.97
N GLN A 557 -17.93 20.46 6.86
CA GLN A 557 -16.53 20.34 6.46
C GLN A 557 -15.61 20.92 7.54
N PHE A 558 -14.51 20.22 7.85
CA PHE A 558 -13.48 20.64 8.81
C PHE A 558 -13.97 20.90 10.26
N CYS A 559 -15.15 20.40 10.59
CA CYS A 559 -15.68 20.46 11.94
C CYS A 559 -14.80 19.61 12.87
N PHE A 560 -14.49 20.12 14.06
CA PHE A 560 -13.78 19.34 15.05
C PHE A 560 -14.75 18.38 15.76
N VAL A 561 -14.24 17.23 16.20
CA VAL A 561 -15.07 16.20 16.84
C VAL A 561 -15.87 16.72 18.04
N TRP A 562 -15.33 17.69 18.80
CA TRP A 562 -16.02 18.27 19.96
C TRP A 562 -17.22 19.16 19.57
N GLU A 563 -17.36 19.50 18.30
CA GLU A 563 -18.46 20.30 17.75
C GLU A 563 -19.62 19.41 17.23
N SER A 564 -19.47 18.07 17.25
CA SER A 564 -20.57 17.13 16.96
C SER A 564 -20.94 16.29 18.18
N GLU A 565 -22.05 16.64 18.82
CA GLU A 565 -22.61 15.87 19.94
C GLU A 565 -23.05 14.47 19.48
N GLU A 566 -23.60 14.35 18.27
CA GLU A 566 -24.08 13.07 17.75
C GLU A 566 -22.95 12.06 17.57
N PHE A 567 -21.85 12.46 16.93
CA PHE A 567 -20.71 11.58 16.73
C PHE A 567 -20.00 11.27 18.05
N GLN A 568 -19.87 12.26 18.96
CA GLN A 568 -19.32 12.01 20.30
C GLN A 568 -20.15 10.99 21.09
N ALA A 569 -21.48 11.10 21.05
CA ALA A 569 -22.37 10.15 21.71
C ALA A 569 -22.21 8.75 21.11
N MET A 570 -22.08 8.66 19.78
CA MET A 570 -21.86 7.39 19.07
C MET A 570 -20.51 6.75 19.42
N LEU A 571 -19.43 7.53 19.43
CA LEU A 571 -18.09 7.06 19.82
C LEU A 571 -18.08 6.55 21.27
N LYS A 572 -18.69 7.29 22.21
CA LYS A 572 -18.82 6.89 23.62
C LYS A 572 -19.68 5.64 23.78
N ALA A 573 -20.73 5.48 22.98
CA ALA A 573 -21.58 4.28 23.01
C ALA A 573 -20.80 3.03 22.54
N TRP A 574 -20.02 3.15 21.46
CA TRP A 574 -19.14 2.08 21.01
C TRP A 574 -18.03 1.74 22.02
N GLN A 575 -17.46 2.76 22.67
CA GLN A 575 -16.50 2.56 23.76
C GLN A 575 -17.14 1.82 24.94
N ALA A 576 -18.37 2.16 25.32
CA ALA A 576 -19.07 1.57 26.46
C ALA A 576 -19.35 0.07 26.29
N VAL A 577 -19.50 -0.41 25.04
CA VAL A 577 -19.66 -1.84 24.74
C VAL A 577 -18.32 -2.57 24.54
N GLY A 578 -17.19 -1.89 24.74
CA GLY A 578 -15.85 -2.48 24.66
C GLY A 578 -15.35 -2.75 23.24
N ALA A 579 -15.93 -2.11 22.23
CA ALA A 579 -15.55 -2.36 20.84
C ALA A 579 -14.11 -1.90 20.54
N ARG A 580 -13.43 -2.64 19.66
CA ARG A 580 -12.19 -2.17 19.03
C ARG A 580 -12.55 -1.23 17.88
N ILE A 581 -12.27 0.07 18.06
CA ILE A 581 -12.73 1.10 17.14
C ILE A 581 -11.60 1.58 16.24
N PHE A 582 -11.81 1.48 14.93
CA PHE A 582 -11.08 2.29 13.94
C PHE A 582 -12.01 3.42 13.47
N ILE A 583 -11.44 4.53 13.01
CA ILE A 583 -12.22 5.65 12.49
C ILE A 583 -12.07 5.69 10.96
N TRP A 584 -13.20 5.83 10.27
CA TRP A 584 -13.25 6.21 8.87
C TRP A 584 -13.73 7.64 8.76
N ASP A 585 -12.82 8.53 8.37
CA ASP A 585 -13.11 9.94 8.29
C ASP A 585 -13.40 10.37 6.84
N TYR A 586 -14.49 11.11 6.66
CA TYR A 586 -14.97 11.58 5.36
C TYR A 586 -14.43 12.99 5.06
N THR A 587 -13.10 13.12 5.05
CA THR A 587 -12.41 14.37 4.69
C THR A 587 -12.10 14.50 3.20
N THR A 588 -12.24 13.42 2.45
CA THR A 588 -11.84 13.30 1.04
C THR A 588 -13.05 13.19 0.14
N ASP A 589 -13.15 14.05 -0.87
CA ASP A 589 -14.05 13.85 -1.99
C ASP A 589 -13.46 12.79 -2.93
N TYR A 590 -14.09 11.62 -3.02
CA TYR A 590 -13.61 10.50 -3.84
C TYR A 590 -13.82 10.72 -5.35
N VAL A 591 -14.66 11.67 -5.74
CA VAL A 591 -14.84 12.12 -7.14
C VAL A 591 -13.83 13.23 -7.46
N HIS A 592 -13.55 14.10 -6.49
CA HIS A 592 -12.71 15.27 -6.65
C HIS A 592 -11.70 15.46 -5.50
N TYR A 593 -10.67 14.62 -5.42
CA TYR A 593 -9.65 14.60 -4.35
C TYR A 593 -8.96 15.95 -3.99
N LEU A 594 -9.11 17.00 -4.81
CA LEU A 594 -8.55 18.33 -4.55
C LEU A 594 -9.51 19.27 -3.81
N VAL A 595 -10.77 18.89 -3.63
CA VAL A 595 -11.74 19.65 -2.85
C VAL A 595 -12.18 18.85 -1.62
N PRO A 596 -12.62 19.52 -0.55
CA PRO A 596 -13.20 18.83 0.58
C PRO A 596 -14.52 18.17 0.15
N LEU A 597 -14.89 17.08 0.82
CA LEU A 597 -16.14 16.36 0.57
C LEU A 597 -17.33 17.31 0.72
N ALA A 598 -18.08 17.55 -0.37
CA ALA A 598 -19.18 18.51 -0.46
C ALA A 598 -20.56 17.89 -0.26
#